data_AF-A0A6M6EAM6-F1
#
_entry.id   AF-A0A6M6EAM6-F1
#
_cell.length_a   1.000
_cell.length_b   1.000
_cell.length_c   1.000
_cell.angle_alpha   90.00
_cell.angle_beta   90.00
_cell.angle_gamma   90.00
#
_symmetry.space_group_name_H-M   'P 1'
#
loop_
_entity.id
_entity.type
_entity.pdbx_description
1 polymer ?
#
loop_
_entity_poly.entity_id
_entity_poly.type
_entity_poly.pdbx_seq_one_letter_code
_entity_poly.pdbx_strand_id
1 'polypeptide(L)'
;MLLILVNDGYRKTIIPHIKDPIVKNYWDTVFPSLNQNKQFATANLNAPLNKIRRFLSDTLVANIICQKKSTIDVAEVINSGGVILARFSRGDIGFENSALLGTMLISKVQIAAMQRVSIPMDLRVPTFLYVDE
;
A
#
# COMPACT_ATOMS: atom_id res chain seq x y z
N MET A 1 -8.05 -3.93 -5.65
CA MET A 1 -7.66 -2.51 -5.65
C MET A 1 -7.99 -1.82 -6.97
N LEU A 2 -7.55 -2.31 -8.12
CA LEU A 2 -7.79 -1.66 -9.43
C LEU A 2 -9.27 -1.54 -9.83
N LEU A 3 -10.13 -2.46 -9.37
CA LEU A 3 -11.56 -2.47 -9.69
C LEU A 3 -12.30 -1.20 -9.23
N ILE A 4 -11.85 -0.53 -8.17
CA ILE A 4 -12.47 0.73 -7.72
C ILE A 4 -12.23 1.86 -8.73
N LEU A 5 -11.20 1.78 -9.59
CA LEU A 5 -10.90 2.82 -10.57
C LEU A 5 -11.60 2.56 -11.91
N VAL A 6 -11.90 1.31 -12.24
CA VAL A 6 -12.34 0.90 -13.59
C VAL A 6 -13.76 0.33 -13.64
N ASN A 7 -14.32 -0.11 -12.51
CA ASN A 7 -15.61 -0.79 -12.46
C ASN A 7 -16.61 -0.02 -11.58
N ASP A 8 -17.61 0.56 -12.24
CA ASP A 8 -18.66 1.35 -11.60
C ASP A 8 -19.55 0.51 -10.67
N GLY A 9 -19.84 -0.72 -11.05
CA GLY A 9 -20.61 -1.66 -10.23
C GLY A 9 -19.89 -1.98 -8.93
N TYR A 10 -18.58 -2.28 -9.01
CA TYR A 10 -17.73 -2.52 -7.84
C TYR A 10 -17.59 -1.26 -6.97
N ARG A 11 -17.51 -0.07 -7.56
CA ARG A 11 -17.52 1.17 -6.78
C ARG A 11 -18.80 1.36 -5.98
N LYS A 12 -19.97 1.15 -6.60
CA LYS A 12 -21.26 1.30 -5.94
C LYS A 12 -21.43 0.36 -4.74
N THR A 13 -20.81 -0.81 -4.75
CA THR A 13 -20.85 -1.74 -3.61
C THR A 13 -19.88 -1.35 -2.49
N ILE A 14 -18.73 -0.74 -2.81
CA ILE A 14 -17.70 -0.38 -1.83
C ILE A 14 -17.97 0.97 -1.16
N ILE A 15 -18.42 1.99 -1.90
CA ILE A 15 -18.62 3.35 -1.38
C ILE A 15 -19.44 3.41 -0.08
N PRO A 16 -20.55 2.65 0.08
CA PRO A 16 -21.32 2.64 1.33
C PRO A 16 -20.53 2.17 2.57
N HIS A 17 -19.46 1.40 2.38
CA HIS A 17 -18.64 0.85 3.46
C HIS A 17 -17.49 1.80 3.87
N ILE A 18 -17.29 2.91 3.15
CA ILE A 18 -16.25 3.90 3.44
C ILE A 18 -16.70 4.75 4.63
N LYS A 19 -15.97 4.64 5.76
CA LYS A 19 -16.27 5.38 6.99
C LYS A 19 -15.79 6.84 6.96
N ASP A 20 -14.72 7.10 6.23
CA ASP A 20 -14.13 8.44 6.13
C ASP A 20 -14.97 9.32 5.18
N PRO A 21 -15.58 10.42 5.66
CA PRO A 21 -16.44 11.27 4.86
C PRO A 21 -15.69 11.99 3.73
N ILE A 22 -14.40 12.30 3.89
CA ILE A 22 -13.58 12.95 2.86
C ILE A 22 -13.35 11.98 1.71
N VAL A 23 -12.95 10.75 2.04
CA VAL A 23 -12.75 9.69 1.04
C VAL A 23 -14.07 9.36 0.34
N LYS A 24 -15.17 9.29 1.07
CA LYS A 24 -16.49 9.05 0.49
C LYS A 24 -16.90 10.17 -0.49
N ASN A 25 -16.75 11.43 -0.10
CA ASN A 25 -17.04 12.58 -0.97
C ASN A 25 -16.18 12.60 -2.23
N TYR A 26 -14.91 12.18 -2.13
CA TYR A 26 -14.07 12.02 -3.33
C TYR A 26 -14.71 11.05 -4.32
N TRP A 27 -15.18 9.89 -3.87
CA TRP A 27 -15.78 8.89 -4.77
C TRP A 27 -17.17 9.24 -5.27
N ASP A 28 -17.97 9.95 -4.47
CA ASP A 28 -19.34 10.34 -4.83
C ASP A 28 -19.40 11.58 -5.73
N THR A 29 -18.48 12.54 -5.55
CA THR A 29 -18.59 13.86 -6.19
C THR A 29 -17.41 14.15 -7.11
N VAL A 30 -16.19 13.96 -6.63
CA VAL A 30 -14.97 14.37 -7.34
C VAL A 30 -14.63 13.40 -8.47
N PHE A 31 -14.64 12.10 -8.20
CA PHE A 31 -14.29 11.09 -9.19
C PHE A 31 -15.28 11.05 -10.37
N PRO A 32 -16.61 11.15 -10.17
CA PRO A 32 -17.56 11.24 -11.28
C PRO A 32 -17.37 12.48 -12.14
N SER A 33 -17.06 13.65 -11.55
CA SER A 33 -16.83 14.88 -12.32
C SER A 33 -15.55 14.80 -13.17
N LEU A 34 -14.49 14.18 -12.66
CA LEU A 34 -13.29 13.86 -13.44
C LEU A 34 -13.58 12.88 -14.60
N ASN A 35 -14.52 11.96 -14.39
CA ASN A 35 -14.91 10.95 -15.38
C ASN A 35 -15.88 11.45 -16.47
N GLN A 36 -16.48 12.64 -16.33
CA GLN A 36 -17.40 13.19 -17.33
C GLN A 36 -16.69 13.46 -18.67
N ASN A 37 -15.42 13.87 -18.60
CA ASN A 37 -14.63 14.16 -19.79
C ASN A 37 -13.71 12.95 -20.07
N LYS A 38 -14.22 11.97 -20.81
CA LYS A 38 -13.57 10.65 -21.02
C LYS A 38 -12.10 10.74 -21.44
N GLN A 39 -11.71 11.74 -22.23
CA GLN A 39 -10.32 11.95 -22.63
C GLN A 39 -9.44 12.40 -21.45
N PHE A 40 -9.92 13.32 -20.61
CA PHE A 40 -9.25 13.76 -19.38
C PHE A 40 -9.19 12.64 -18.34
N ALA A 41 -10.28 11.89 -18.16
CA ALA A 41 -10.34 10.74 -17.26
C ALA A 41 -9.31 9.68 -17.65
N THR A 42 -9.24 9.34 -18.94
CA THR A 42 -8.32 8.33 -19.46
C THR A 42 -6.87 8.79 -19.30
N ALA A 43 -6.55 10.05 -19.62
CA ALA A 43 -5.19 10.57 -19.46
C ALA A 43 -4.73 10.63 -17.99
N ASN A 44 -5.59 11.11 -17.07
CA ASN A 44 -5.23 11.29 -15.67
C ASN A 44 -5.22 9.97 -14.87
N LEU A 45 -6.11 9.03 -15.18
CA LEU A 45 -6.16 7.73 -14.49
C LEU A 45 -5.11 6.75 -15.03
N ASN A 46 -4.72 6.86 -16.31
CA ASN A 46 -3.73 5.96 -16.90
C ASN A 46 -2.35 6.10 -16.27
N ALA A 47 -1.91 7.30 -15.89
CA ALA A 47 -0.58 7.47 -15.31
C ALA A 47 -0.41 6.74 -13.95
N PRO A 48 -1.30 6.90 -12.95
CA PRO A 48 -1.29 6.09 -11.74
C PRO A 48 -1.47 4.59 -12.02
N LEU A 49 -2.40 4.23 -12.91
CA LEU A 49 -2.66 2.83 -13.26
C LEU A 49 -1.43 2.16 -13.89
N ASN A 50 -0.71 2.85 -14.76
CA ASN A 50 0.48 2.33 -15.41
C ASN A 50 1.62 2.12 -14.41
N LYS A 51 1.79 3.02 -13.43
CA LYS A 51 2.74 2.82 -12.33
C LYS A 51 2.39 1.57 -11.53
N ILE A 52 1.12 1.40 -11.15
CA ILE A 52 0.67 0.22 -10.38
C ILE A 52 0.81 -1.07 -11.22
N ARG A 53 0.37 -1.05 -12.49
CA ARG A 53 0.44 -2.21 -13.40
C ARG A 53 1.85 -2.70 -13.61
N ARG A 54 2.84 -1.78 -13.70
CA ARG A 54 4.25 -2.16 -13.84
C ARG A 54 4.77 -2.99 -12.67
N PHE A 55 4.27 -2.75 -11.46
CA PHE A 55 4.66 -3.56 -10.30
C PHE A 55 3.84 -4.84 -10.17
N LEU A 56 2.60 -4.83 -10.65
CA LEU A 56 1.72 -6.01 -10.64
C LEU A 56 1.94 -6.96 -11.83
N SER A 57 2.80 -6.60 -12.80
CA SER A 57 3.13 -7.51 -13.90
C SER A 57 3.97 -8.70 -13.43
N ASP A 58 4.71 -8.54 -12.33
CA ASP A 58 5.38 -9.64 -11.67
C ASP A 58 4.38 -10.39 -10.76
N THR A 59 4.21 -11.68 -11.02
CA THR A 59 3.24 -12.52 -10.29
C THR A 59 3.65 -12.71 -8.83
N LEU A 60 4.95 -12.76 -8.52
CA LEU A 60 5.44 -12.89 -7.14
C LEU A 60 5.11 -11.62 -6.35
N VAL A 61 5.39 -10.45 -6.92
CA VAL A 61 5.06 -9.16 -6.28
C VAL A 61 3.55 -9.00 -6.11
N ALA A 62 2.78 -9.33 -7.14
CA ALA A 62 1.32 -9.31 -7.07
C ALA A 62 0.79 -10.23 -5.95
N ASN A 63 1.37 -11.42 -5.79
CA ASN A 63 1.01 -12.37 -4.76
C ASN A 63 1.39 -11.90 -3.34
N ILE A 64 2.35 -10.98 -3.18
CA ILE A 64 2.65 -10.37 -1.88
C ILE A 64 1.67 -9.22 -1.58
N ILE A 65 1.51 -8.28 -2.52
CA ILE A 65 0.83 -7.00 -2.24
C ILE A 65 -0.70 -7.10 -2.38
N CYS A 66 -1.22 -7.97 -3.26
CA CYS A 66 -2.66 -8.03 -3.55
C CYS A 66 -3.47 -8.91 -2.59
N GLN A 67 -2.88 -9.34 -1.46
CA GLN A 67 -3.57 -10.16 -0.49
C GLN A 67 -4.65 -9.39 0.28
N LYS A 68 -5.78 -10.04 0.54
CA LYS A 68 -6.90 -9.42 1.29
C LYS A 68 -6.54 -9.16 2.75
N LYS A 69 -5.72 -10.02 3.34
CA LYS A 69 -5.27 -9.92 4.72
C LYS A 69 -3.75 -9.97 4.73
N SER A 70 -3.11 -9.04 5.44
CA SER A 70 -1.67 -9.13 5.71
C SER A 70 -1.41 -10.26 6.69
N THR A 71 -0.43 -11.12 6.39
CA THR A 71 0.08 -12.13 7.32
C THR A 71 1.12 -11.55 8.29
N ILE A 72 1.62 -10.35 8.01
CA ILE A 72 2.65 -9.67 8.82
C ILE A 72 2.06 -8.36 9.33
N ASP A 73 2.08 -8.19 10.65
CA ASP A 73 1.82 -6.90 11.31
C ASP A 73 3.13 -6.34 11.85
N VAL A 74 3.66 -5.33 11.16
CA VAL A 74 4.93 -4.70 11.51
C VAL A 74 4.86 -3.99 12.87
N ALA A 75 3.70 -3.41 13.23
CA ALA A 75 3.55 -2.73 14.51
C ALA A 75 3.55 -3.74 15.67
N GLU A 76 2.85 -4.87 15.50
CA GLU A 76 2.86 -5.97 16.47
C GLU A 76 4.27 -6.54 16.66
N VAL A 77 4.98 -6.84 15.57
CA VAL A 77 6.32 -7.44 15.63
C VAL A 77 7.30 -6.50 16.32
N ILE A 78 7.30 -5.22 15.95
CA ILE A 78 8.21 -4.23 16.55
C ILE A 78 7.89 -4.06 18.06
N ASN A 79 6.61 -4.04 18.46
CA ASN A 79 6.19 -3.88 19.87
C ASN A 79 6.39 -5.13 20.74
N SER A 80 6.37 -6.33 20.15
CA SER A 80 6.64 -7.58 20.85
C SER A 80 8.13 -7.93 20.93
N GLY A 81 9.00 -7.17 20.25
CA GLY A 81 10.43 -7.49 20.15
C GLY A 81 10.73 -8.63 19.17
N GLY A 82 9.81 -8.94 18.26
CA GLY A 82 10.01 -9.93 17.21
C GLY A 82 10.97 -9.45 16.12
N VAL A 83 11.31 -10.37 15.22
CA VAL A 83 12.29 -10.14 14.14
C VAL A 83 11.62 -10.31 12.77
N ILE A 84 11.81 -9.33 11.89
CA ILE A 84 11.41 -9.42 10.48
C ILE A 84 12.66 -9.60 9.64
N LEU A 85 12.73 -10.70 8.90
CA LEU A 85 13.77 -10.96 7.90
C LEU A 85 13.13 -10.86 6.51
N ALA A 86 13.64 -9.95 5.69
CA ALA A 86 13.18 -9.76 4.33
C ALA A 86 14.37 -9.84 3.37
N ARG A 87 14.27 -10.74 2.38
CA ARG A 87 15.28 -10.93 1.34
C ARG A 87 14.71 -10.51 -0.01
N PHE A 88 15.28 -9.46 -0.59
CA PHE A 88 14.92 -8.96 -1.92
C PHE A 88 16.04 -9.28 -2.90
N SER A 89 16.07 -10.52 -3.41
CA SER A 89 17.08 -10.92 -4.40
C SER A 89 16.83 -10.19 -5.72
N ARG A 90 17.74 -9.29 -6.11
CA ARG A 90 17.68 -8.59 -7.41
C ARG A 90 17.64 -9.56 -8.59
N GLY A 91 18.25 -10.75 -8.45
CA GLY A 91 18.22 -11.80 -9.47
C GLY A 91 16.87 -12.53 -9.56
N ASP A 92 16.13 -12.65 -8.45
CA ASP A 92 14.88 -13.43 -8.40
C ASP A 92 13.66 -12.58 -8.83
N ILE A 93 13.60 -11.32 -8.38
CA ILE A 93 12.43 -10.45 -8.56
C ILE A 93 12.73 -9.18 -9.38
N GLY A 94 13.98 -8.96 -9.77
CA GLY A 94 14.41 -7.77 -10.49
C GLY A 94 14.64 -6.54 -9.60
N PHE A 95 15.36 -5.56 -10.14
CA PHE A 95 15.76 -4.35 -9.39
C PHE A 95 14.56 -3.48 -8.99
N GLU A 96 13.66 -3.13 -9.93
CA GLU A 96 12.54 -2.23 -9.64
C GLU A 96 11.59 -2.79 -8.56
N ASN A 97 11.33 -4.10 -8.59
CA ASN A 97 10.46 -4.75 -7.63
C ASN A 97 11.13 -4.91 -6.25
N SER A 98 12.43 -5.24 -6.23
CA SER A 98 13.22 -5.28 -4.99
C SER A 98 13.19 -3.92 -4.29
N ALA A 99 13.44 -2.84 -5.07
CA ALA A 99 13.40 -1.49 -4.57
C ALA A 99 12.00 -1.10 -4.06
N LEU A 100 10.93 -1.49 -4.78
CA LEU A 100 9.56 -1.24 -4.34
C LEU A 100 9.25 -1.93 -3.01
N LEU A 101 9.46 -3.25 -2.93
CA LEU A 101 9.14 -4.03 -1.74
C LEU A 101 9.96 -3.58 -0.53
N GLY A 102 11.24 -3.28 -0.74
CA GLY A 102 12.10 -2.70 0.29
C GLY A 102 11.58 -1.35 0.78
N THR A 103 11.26 -0.44 -0.14
CA THR A 103 10.71 0.88 0.20
C THR A 103 9.38 0.77 0.96
N MET A 104 8.49 -0.14 0.54
CA MET A 104 7.23 -0.40 1.22
C MET A 104 7.45 -0.93 2.64
N LEU A 105 8.37 -1.89 2.83
CA LEU A 105 8.67 -2.45 4.15
C LEU A 105 9.26 -1.39 5.08
N ILE A 106 10.24 -0.61 4.62
CA ILE A 106 10.85 0.48 5.39
C ILE A 106 9.78 1.52 5.77
N SER A 107 8.91 1.89 4.82
CA SER A 107 7.80 2.82 5.10
C SER A 107 6.84 2.27 6.15
N LYS A 108 6.54 0.97 6.14
CA LYS A 108 5.71 0.31 7.16
C LYS A 108 6.38 0.33 8.53
N VAL A 109 7.69 0.06 8.59
CA VAL A 109 8.48 0.17 9.82
C VAL A 109 8.45 1.61 10.36
N GLN A 110 8.62 2.60 9.50
CA GLN A 110 8.55 4.01 9.88
C GLN A 110 7.17 4.38 10.46
N ILE A 111 6.08 4.00 9.77
CA ILE A 111 4.71 4.26 10.25
C ILE A 111 4.48 3.58 11.60
N ALA A 112 4.89 2.31 11.74
CA ALA A 112 4.78 1.58 13.00
C ALA A 112 5.58 2.24 14.13
N ALA A 113 6.79 2.73 13.84
CA ALA A 113 7.59 3.48 14.81
C ALA A 113 6.91 4.80 15.22
N MET A 114 6.31 5.54 14.27
CA MET A 114 5.58 6.77 14.56
C MET A 114 4.32 6.54 15.41
N GLN A 115 3.63 5.41 15.23
CA GLN A 115 2.47 5.03 16.03
C GLN A 115 2.80 4.86 17.53
N ARG A 116 4.08 4.64 17.88
CA ARG A 116 4.54 4.54 19.27
C ARG A 116 4.57 5.86 20.02
N VAL A 117 4.18 6.97 19.39
CA VAL A 117 4.06 8.28 20.05
C VAL A 117 3.18 8.21 21.31
N SER A 118 2.18 7.32 21.32
CA SER A 118 1.28 7.09 22.45
C SER A 118 1.85 6.17 23.55
N ILE A 119 2.98 5.50 23.32
CA ILE A 119 3.59 4.58 24.27
C ILE A 119 4.64 5.34 25.11
N PRO A 120 4.59 5.30 26.45
CA PRO A 120 5.63 5.84 27.33
C PRO A 120 7.02 5.30 26.98
N MET A 121 8.06 6.14 27.09
CA MET A 121 9.41 5.81 26.60
C MET A 121 10.01 4.56 27.26
N ASP A 122 9.74 4.38 28.55
CA ASP A 122 10.14 3.25 29.40
C ASP A 122 9.48 1.92 29.01
N LEU A 123 8.31 1.97 28.37
CA LEU A 123 7.59 0.79 27.88
C LEU A 123 7.91 0.45 26.41
N ARG A 124 8.72 1.26 25.72
CA ARG A 124 9.06 1.02 24.32
C ARG A 124 10.15 -0.04 24.20
N VAL A 125 9.89 -1.06 23.39
CA VAL A 125 10.91 -2.03 22.99
C VAL A 125 11.87 -1.37 21.98
N PRO A 126 13.18 -1.32 22.25
CA PRO A 126 14.17 -0.84 21.29
C PRO A 126 14.10 -1.64 19.99
N THR A 127 14.15 -0.96 18.85
CA THR A 127 14.02 -1.59 17.54
C THR A 127 15.09 -1.05 16.62
N PHE A 128 15.78 -1.96 15.95
CA PHE A 128 16.85 -1.67 15.01
C PHE A 128 16.40 -2.08 13.60
N LEU A 129 16.73 -1.25 12.62
CA LEU A 129 16.52 -1.55 11.20
C LEU A 129 17.89 -1.65 10.54
N TYR A 130 18.22 -2.83 10.05
CA TYR A 130 19.42 -3.07 9.26
C TYR A 130 19.02 -3.20 7.80
N VAL A 131 19.72 -2.49 6.93
CA VAL A 131 19.51 -2.52 5.49
C VAL A 131 20.85 -2.82 4.83
N ASP A 132 20.89 -3.88 4.05
CA ASP A 132 22.04 -4.29 3.24
C ASP A 132 21.63 -4.28 1.76
N GLU A 133 22.55 -3.93 0.86
CA GLU A 133 22.26 -3.60 -0.55
C GLU A 133 22.16 -4.80 -1.51
#